data_AF-A0A822ZML5-F1
#
_entry.id   AF-A0A822ZML5-F1
#
_cell.length_a   1.000
_cell.length_b   1.000
_cell.length_c   1.000
_cell.angle_alpha   90.00
_cell.angle_beta   90.00
_cell.angle_gamma   90.00
#
_symmetry.space_group_name_H-M   'P 1'
#
loop_
_entity.id
_entity.type
_entity.pdbx_description
1 polymer ?
#
loop_
_entity_poly.entity_id
_entity_poly.type
_entity_poly.pdbx_seq_one_letter_code
_entity_poly.pdbx_strand_id
1 'polypeptide(L)'
;MQPNVAILTSHGVHIAHISKLISSQPMTVLQKVDKMIKIVQTVKKLGFQPSSSLFVHAVRAMSSMKEPTWERKMEVFKSLGWSEEEVMSAFKRAPFVITCSEGRSRG
;
A
#
# COMPACT_ATOMS: atom_id res chain seq x y z
N MET A 1 7.70 -21.73 -1.04
CA MET A 1 6.70 -20.66 -1.25
C MET A 1 7.34 -19.33 -0.88
N GLN A 2 7.19 -18.27 -1.67
CA GLN A 2 7.84 -16.99 -1.41
C GLN A 2 7.33 -16.38 -0.08
N PRO A 3 8.19 -15.88 0.83
CA PRO A 3 7.78 -15.42 2.17
C PRO A 3 6.64 -14.40 2.20
N ASN A 4 6.66 -13.40 1.32
CA ASN A 4 5.62 -12.38 1.26
C ASN A 4 4.31 -12.91 0.68
N VAL A 5 4.35 -13.88 -0.24
CA VAL A 5 3.16 -14.60 -0.69
C VAL A 5 2.50 -15.37 0.46
N ALA A 6 3.30 -16.02 1.31
CA ALA A 6 2.79 -16.72 2.49
C ALA A 6 2.15 -15.74 3.49
N ILE A 7 2.76 -14.57 3.71
CA ILE A 7 2.20 -13.50 4.58
C ILE A 7 0.86 -12.99 4.03
N LEU A 8 0.78 -12.68 2.74
CA LEU A 8 -0.47 -12.20 2.14
C LEU A 8 -1.56 -13.27 2.24
N THR A 9 -1.22 -14.54 1.99
CA THR A 9 -2.16 -15.65 2.08
C THR A 9 -2.64 -15.87 3.52
N SER A 10 -1.73 -15.82 4.51
CA SER A 10 -2.10 -16.00 5.93
C SER A 10 -3.00 -14.88 6.48
N HIS A 11 -2.97 -13.71 5.83
CA HIS A 11 -3.85 -12.59 6.15
C HIS A 11 -5.19 -12.62 5.39
N GLY A 12 -5.46 -13.68 4.60
CA GLY A 12 -6.73 -13.86 3.90
C GLY A 12 -6.81 -13.21 2.52
N VAL A 13 -5.67 -12.84 1.92
CA VAL A 13 -5.67 -12.34 0.54
C VAL A 13 -5.87 -13.50 -0.43
N HIS A 14 -6.88 -13.39 -1.31
CA HIS A 14 -7.15 -14.42 -2.32
C HIS A 14 -5.94 -14.60 -3.26
N ILE A 15 -5.63 -15.85 -3.58
CA ILE A 15 -4.51 -16.20 -4.46
C ILE A 15 -4.61 -15.49 -5.83
N ALA A 16 -5.82 -15.32 -6.37
CA ALA A 16 -6.05 -14.60 -7.62
C ALA A 16 -5.61 -13.12 -7.55
N HIS A 17 -5.80 -12.47 -6.39
CA HIS A 17 -5.35 -11.10 -6.17
C HIS A 17 -3.83 -11.03 -6.01
N ILE A 18 -3.22 -12.02 -5.35
CA ILE A 18 -1.77 -12.13 -5.24
C ILE A 18 -1.14 -12.37 -6.61
N SER A 19 -1.70 -13.26 -7.43
CA SER A 19 -1.26 -13.49 -8.81
C SER A 19 -1.33 -12.20 -9.63
N LYS A 20 -2.43 -11.46 -9.56
CA LYS A 20 -2.57 -10.16 -10.23
C LYS A 20 -1.54 -9.12 -9.74
N LEU A 21 -1.23 -9.12 -8.45
CA LEU A 21 -0.20 -8.27 -7.87
C LEU A 21 1.19 -8.63 -8.40
N ILE A 22 1.52 -9.92 -8.47
CA ILE A 22 2.81 -10.39 -9.00
C ILE A 22 2.92 -10.07 -10.49
N SER A 23 1.86 -10.30 -11.28
CA SER A 23 1.86 -9.98 -12.72
C SER A 23 2.00 -8.48 -13.00
N SER A 24 1.44 -7.61 -12.15
CA SER A 24 1.50 -6.15 -12.35
C SER A 24 2.70 -5.47 -11.70
N GLN A 25 3.23 -6.01 -10.60
CA GLN A 25 4.37 -5.47 -9.88
C GLN A 25 5.12 -6.58 -9.11
N PRO A 26 5.96 -7.39 -9.79
CA PRO A 26 6.70 -8.48 -9.16
C PRO A 26 7.55 -8.04 -7.96
N MET A 27 8.09 -6.81 -8.03
CA MET A 27 8.93 -6.21 -6.99
C MET A 27 8.22 -6.03 -5.64
N THR A 28 6.88 -6.05 -5.61
CA THR A 28 6.11 -5.97 -4.36
C THR A 28 6.35 -7.20 -3.48
N VAL A 29 6.30 -8.41 -4.05
CA VAL A 29 6.55 -9.63 -3.26
C VAL A 29 8.04 -9.86 -2.99
N LEU A 30 8.94 -9.11 -3.62
CA LEU A 30 10.38 -9.17 -3.37
C LEU A 30 10.88 -8.18 -2.29
N GLN A 31 9.98 -7.37 -1.69
CA GLN A 31 10.35 -6.49 -0.59
C GLN A 31 10.87 -7.27 0.63
N LYS A 32 11.63 -6.58 1.51
CA LYS A 32 12.00 -7.13 2.81
C LYS A 32 10.74 -7.58 3.58
N VAL A 33 10.82 -8.73 4.24
CA VAL A 33 9.71 -9.32 4.99
C VAL A 33 9.18 -8.35 6.06
N ASP A 34 10.06 -7.71 6.82
CA ASP A 34 9.66 -6.73 7.85
C ASP A 34 8.86 -5.56 7.26
N LYS A 35 9.26 -5.08 6.08
CA LYS A 35 8.54 -4.03 5.35
C LYS A 35 7.15 -4.52 4.92
N MET A 36 7.06 -5.75 4.41
CA MET A 36 5.77 -6.32 4.01
C MET A 36 4.81 -6.45 5.20
N ILE A 37 5.29 -6.93 6.35
CA ILE A 37 4.49 -7.05 7.58
C ILE A 37 3.94 -5.68 7.98
N LYS A 38 4.80 -4.65 8.03
CA LYS A 38 4.38 -3.28 8.35
C LYS A 38 3.32 -2.77 7.37
N ILE A 39 3.51 -2.97 6.06
CA ILE A 39 2.55 -2.56 5.03
C ILE A 39 1.20 -3.25 5.23
N VAL A 40 1.19 -4.58 5.40
CA VAL A 40 -0.03 -5.35 5.60
C VAL A 40 -0.77 -4.87 6.85
N GLN A 41 -0.06 -4.63 7.96
CA GLN A 41 -0.64 -4.09 9.19
C GLN A 41 -1.22 -2.69 8.98
N THR A 42 -0.49 -1.79 8.32
CA THR A 42 -0.98 -0.44 8.03
C THR A 42 -2.23 -0.52 7.15
N VAL A 43 -2.18 -1.21 6.01
CA VAL A 43 -3.34 -1.35 5.10
C VAL A 43 -4.56 -1.93 5.82
N LYS A 44 -4.38 -2.89 6.74
CA LYS A 44 -5.48 -3.38 7.60
C LYS A 44 -6.01 -2.32 8.56
N LYS A 45 -5.13 -1.56 9.22
CA LYS A 45 -5.52 -0.44 10.11
C LYS A 45 -6.31 0.64 9.37
N LEU A 46 -6.03 0.85 8.08
CA LEU A 46 -6.79 1.74 7.20
C LEU A 46 -8.17 1.20 6.80
N GLY A 47 -8.55 0.03 7.30
CA GLY A 47 -9.86 -0.58 7.09
C GLY A 47 -10.03 -1.20 5.70
N PHE A 48 -8.93 -1.54 5.01
CA PHE A 48 -9.02 -2.38 3.82
C PHE A 48 -9.21 -3.84 4.23
N GLN A 49 -10.20 -4.48 3.62
CA GLN A 49 -10.45 -5.90 3.82
C GLN A 49 -9.47 -6.73 2.97
N PRO A 50 -8.72 -7.70 3.54
CA PRO A 50 -7.77 -8.53 2.80
C PRO A 50 -8.36 -9.27 1.59
N SER A 51 -9.65 -9.58 1.65
CA SER A 51 -10.40 -10.20 0.54
C SER A 51 -10.67 -9.24 -0.63
N SER A 52 -10.60 -7.93 -0.42
CA SER A 52 -10.87 -6.93 -1.46
C SER A 52 -9.72 -6.77 -2.44
N SER A 53 -10.03 -6.55 -3.71
CA SER A 53 -9.02 -6.19 -4.72
C SER A 53 -8.33 -4.86 -4.39
N LEU A 54 -9.00 -3.94 -3.67
CA LEU A 54 -8.38 -2.67 -3.24
C LEU A 54 -7.24 -2.88 -2.25
N PHE A 55 -7.26 -3.98 -1.49
CA PHE A 55 -6.18 -4.33 -0.56
C PHE A 55 -4.85 -4.50 -1.28
N VAL A 56 -4.82 -5.28 -2.38
CA VAL A 56 -3.59 -5.48 -3.15
C VAL A 56 -3.12 -4.20 -3.86
N HIS A 57 -4.03 -3.31 -4.24
CA HIS A 57 -3.66 -1.99 -4.78
C HIS A 57 -3.01 -1.11 -3.70
N ALA A 58 -3.54 -1.11 -2.48
CA ALA A 58 -2.96 -0.41 -1.33
C ALA A 58 -1.58 -0.98 -0.95
N VAL A 59 -1.44 -2.30 -0.90
CA VAL A 59 -0.14 -2.97 -0.66
C VAL A 59 0.87 -2.61 -1.74
N ARG A 60 0.46 -2.62 -3.02
CA ARG A 60 1.30 -2.21 -4.15
C ARG A 60 1.76 -0.75 -4.01
N ALA A 61 0.82 0.14 -3.75
CA ALA A 61 1.05 1.56 -3.53
C ALA A 61 2.10 1.78 -2.42
N MET A 62 1.85 1.26 -1.22
CA MET A 62 2.78 1.41 -0.09
C MET A 62 4.13 0.74 -0.34
N SER A 63 4.17 -0.40 -1.04
CA SER A 63 5.42 -1.10 -1.34
C SER A 63 6.34 -0.29 -2.26
N SER A 64 5.76 0.51 -3.16
CA SER A 64 6.51 1.38 -4.06
C SER A 64 7.14 2.60 -3.37
N MET A 65 6.68 2.95 -2.18
CA MET A 65 7.21 4.07 -1.39
C MET A 65 8.26 3.59 -0.36
N LYS A 66 9.18 4.49 -0.01
CA LYS A 66 10.05 4.32 1.16
C LYS A 66 9.31 4.87 2.39
N GLU A 67 9.59 4.34 3.58
CA GLU A 67 8.97 4.81 4.84
C GLU A 67 9.07 6.34 5.02
N PRO A 68 10.23 7.00 4.79
CA PRO A 68 10.33 8.47 4.92
C PRO A 68 9.47 9.22 3.90
N THR A 69 9.23 8.63 2.73
CA THR A 69 8.37 9.23 1.70
C THR A 69 6.91 9.20 2.13
N TRP A 70 6.49 8.13 2.78
CA TRP A 70 5.14 8.00 3.32
C TRP A 70 4.92 8.99 4.47
N GLU A 71 5.83 9.04 5.44
CA GLU A 71 5.76 9.97 6.57
C GLU A 71 5.73 11.43 6.10
N ARG A 72 6.64 11.83 5.20
CA ARG A 72 6.64 13.18 4.63
C ARG A 72 5.33 13.53 3.93
N LYS A 73 4.72 12.58 3.20
CA LYS A 73 3.42 12.82 2.55
C LYS A 73 2.33 13.02 3.58
N MET A 74 2.31 12.22 4.65
CA MET A 74 1.36 12.42 5.75
C MET A 74 1.55 13.78 6.42
N GLU A 75 2.80 14.22 6.64
CA GLU A 75 3.11 15.55 7.18
C GLU A 75 2.62 16.69 6.27
N VAL A 76 2.80 16.56 4.95
CA VAL A 76 2.28 17.53 3.97
C VAL A 76 0.77 17.64 4.05
N PHE A 77 0.03 16.53 4.13
CA PHE A 77 -1.42 16.62 4.28
C PHE A 77 -1.82 17.22 5.64
N LYS A 78 -1.12 16.88 6.72
CA LYS A 78 -1.34 17.48 8.05
C LYS A 78 -1.10 19.00 8.04
N SER A 79 -0.06 19.48 7.33
CA SER A 79 0.19 20.93 7.20
C SER A 79 -0.86 21.66 6.35
N LEU A 80 -1.56 20.95 5.46
CA LEU A 80 -2.72 21.44 4.72
C LEU A 80 -4.02 21.43 5.55
N GLY A 81 -3.95 21.12 6.84
CA GLY A 81 -5.08 21.10 7.76
C GLY A 81 -5.89 19.80 7.76
N TRP A 82 -5.43 18.75 7.07
CA TRP A 82 -6.11 17.47 7.07
C TRP A 82 -5.75 16.67 8.33
N SER A 83 -6.76 16.08 8.95
CA SER A 83 -6.59 15.07 9.98
C SER A 83 -6.01 13.77 9.39
N GLU A 84 -5.38 12.95 10.23
CA GLU A 84 -4.87 11.65 9.79
C GLU A 84 -5.99 10.78 9.19
N GLU A 85 -7.19 10.80 9.78
CA GLU A 85 -8.35 10.07 9.27
C GLU A 85 -8.78 10.53 7.86
N GLU A 86 -8.76 11.83 7.57
CA GLU A 86 -9.08 12.36 6.23
C GLU A 86 -8.07 11.91 5.18
N VAL A 87 -6.78 11.93 5.52
CA VAL A 87 -5.70 11.44 4.64
C VAL A 87 -5.90 9.95 4.35
N MET A 88 -6.21 9.18 5.39
CA MET A 88 -6.47 7.76 5.26
C MET A 88 -7.75 7.46 4.46
N SER A 89 -8.79 8.27 4.62
CA SER A 89 -10.03 8.18 3.84
C SER A 89 -9.76 8.44 2.35
N ALA A 90 -8.97 9.47 2.03
CA ALA A 90 -8.53 9.73 0.66
C ALA A 90 -7.66 8.60 0.10
N PHE A 91 -6.73 8.06 0.90
CA PHE A 91 -5.94 6.89 0.52
C PHE A 91 -6.82 5.69 0.19
N LYS A 92 -7.86 5.46 1.00
CA LYS A 92 -8.80 4.35 0.81
C LYS A 92 -9.58 4.46 -0.48
N ARG A 93 -10.00 5.68 -0.84
CA ARG A 93 -10.70 5.97 -2.09
C ARG A 93 -9.77 5.87 -3.30
N ALA A 94 -8.54 6.32 -3.16
CA ALA A 94 -7.58 6.37 -4.26
C ALA A 94 -6.14 6.14 -3.77
N PRO A 95 -5.70 4.87 -3.62
CA PRO A 95 -4.37 4.55 -3.09
C PRO A 95 -3.24 5.18 -3.91
N PHE A 96 -3.46 5.35 -5.22
CA PHE A 96 -2.47 5.92 -6.13
C PHE A 96 -2.32 7.44 -6.03
N VAL A 97 -3.37 8.16 -5.60
CA VAL A 97 -3.34 9.63 -5.49
C VAL A 97 -2.29 10.08 -4.48
N ILE A 98 -2.17 9.35 -3.37
CA ILE A 98 -1.14 9.63 -2.37
C ILE A 98 0.24 9.17 -2.85
N THR A 99 0.33 8.12 -3.69
CA THR A 99 1.62 7.63 -4.18
C THR A 99 2.26 8.48 -5.27
N CYS A 100 1.50 9.33 -5.96
CA CYS A 100 2.06 10.25 -6.95
C CYS A 100 3.06 11.19 -6.27
N SER A 101 4.35 11.04 -6.60
CA SER A 101 5.38 12.03 -6.27
C SER A 101 5.02 13.35 -6.94
N GLU A 102 5.33 14.48 -6.31
CA GLU A 102 5.29 15.83 -6.94
C GLU A 102 6.14 15.95 -8.22
N GLY A 103 6.86 14.90 -8.64
CA GLY A 103 7.56 14.85 -9.93
C GLY A 103 7.35 13.53 -10.67
N ARG A 104 6.16 13.30 -11.23
CA ARG A 104 5.98 12.58 -12.51
C ARG A 104 4.54 12.67 -13.02
N SER A 105 4.16 13.88 -13.42
CA SER A 105 3.24 14.12 -14.53
C SER A 105 4.08 14.81 -15.61
N ARG A 106 4.86 14.03 -16.36
CA ARG A 106 5.56 14.44 -17.60
C ARG A 106 6.23 13.23 -18.23
N GLY A 107 5.79 12.88 -19.43
CA GLY A 107 6.28 11.78 -20.26
C GLY A 107 5.18 10.82 -20.62
#